data_AF-W0LF92-F1
#
_entry.id   AF-W0LF92-F1
#
_cell.length_a   1.000
_cell.length_b   1.000
_cell.length_c   1.000
_cell.angle_alpha   90.00
_cell.angle_beta   90.00
_cell.angle_gamma   90.00
#
_symmetry.space_group_name_H-M   'P 1'
#
loop_
_entity.id
_entity.type
_entity.pdbx_description
1 polymer ?
#
loop_
_entity_poly.entity_id
_entity_poly.type
_entity_poly.pdbx_seq_one_letter_code
_entity_poly.pdbx_strand_id
1 'polypeptide(L)'
;MLRVNHIIKILSSIKPYAPHTYKNRTDKIIDKIHGRLFMTGVIFLALLACLIALYRLTDLFRNDTMVYIIFGVYFGVTITGLLIMMLPPILGIKHLINWKKETSDDFVCEISHDEQNAMLLLDYSEKELLYAIHWLQTKINRINLRVSSFFGEKTAVLSVLALTYSAVQSSIGFDKLSQTFTEDLFTSGISNTFIMFGLAFLLGISLGALMLKKVANHQLYLKEIVELAIKIQKDAGEGTAT
;
A
#
# COMPACT_ATOMS: atom_id res chain seq x y z
N MET A 1 -29.81 -28.89 -1.26
CA MET A 1 -28.86 -28.05 -0.48
C MET A 1 -28.39 -26.94 -1.40
N LEU A 2 -28.50 -25.67 -0.99
CA LEU A 2 -28.07 -24.52 -1.80
C LEU A 2 -26.57 -24.62 -2.08
N ARG A 3 -26.13 -24.45 -3.34
CA ARG A 3 -24.72 -24.63 -3.78
C ARG A 3 -23.82 -23.47 -3.39
N VAL A 4 -24.08 -22.87 -2.24
CA VAL A 4 -23.43 -21.62 -1.78
C VAL A 4 -21.95 -21.82 -1.49
N ASN A 5 -21.56 -23.02 -1.08
CA ASN A 5 -20.14 -23.37 -0.93
C ASN A 5 -19.39 -23.28 -2.27
N HIS A 6 -20.04 -23.59 -3.40
CA HIS A 6 -19.42 -23.46 -4.72
C HIS A 6 -19.32 -21.99 -5.13
N ILE A 7 -20.38 -21.20 -4.89
CA ILE A 7 -20.37 -19.75 -5.13
C ILE A 7 -19.24 -19.07 -4.34
N ILE A 8 -19.13 -19.35 -3.03
CA ILE A 8 -18.08 -18.80 -2.18
C ILE A 8 -16.68 -19.23 -2.66
N LYS A 9 -16.54 -20.46 -3.18
CA LYS A 9 -15.26 -20.95 -3.74
C LYS A 9 -14.89 -20.24 -5.05
N ILE A 10 -15.85 -19.91 -5.89
CA ILE A 10 -15.61 -19.09 -7.09
C ILE A 10 -15.21 -17.67 -6.66
N LEU A 11 -15.99 -17.05 -5.77
CA LEU A 11 -15.73 -15.71 -5.25
C LEU A 11 -14.35 -15.58 -4.62
N SER A 12 -13.84 -16.59 -3.91
CA SER A 12 -12.51 -16.53 -3.28
C SER A 12 -11.35 -16.47 -4.28
N SER A 13 -11.59 -16.84 -5.54
CA SER A 13 -10.61 -16.72 -6.62
C SER A 13 -10.63 -15.34 -7.31
N ILE A 14 -11.70 -14.57 -7.12
CA ILE A 14 -11.89 -13.26 -7.74
C ILE A 14 -11.04 -12.22 -7.01
N LYS A 15 -10.32 -11.41 -7.78
CA LYS A 15 -9.52 -10.30 -7.26
C LYS A 15 -10.07 -8.99 -7.79
N PRO A 16 -10.10 -7.93 -6.94
CA PRO A 16 -10.41 -6.59 -7.39
C PRO A 16 -9.55 -6.19 -8.59
N TYR A 17 -10.11 -5.39 -9.48
CA TYR A 17 -9.34 -4.80 -10.57
C TYR A 17 -8.12 -4.08 -9.98
N ALA A 18 -6.94 -4.56 -10.35
CA ALA A 18 -5.70 -3.86 -10.08
C ALA A 18 -5.45 -2.99 -11.32
N PRO A 19 -5.62 -1.66 -11.24
CA PRO A 19 -5.39 -0.81 -12.39
C PRO A 19 -4.01 -1.11 -12.91
N HIS A 20 -3.92 -1.37 -14.21
CA HIS A 20 -2.65 -1.55 -14.87
C HIS A 20 -1.87 -0.26 -14.71
N THR A 21 -1.03 -0.21 -13.68
CA THR A 21 -0.16 0.91 -13.39
C THR A 21 0.70 1.13 -14.64
N TYR A 22 0.28 2.12 -15.42
CA TYR A 22 0.96 2.82 -16.50
C TYR A 22 1.77 1.95 -17.46
N LYS A 23 1.11 1.41 -18.49
CA LYS A 23 1.80 0.93 -19.71
C LYS A 23 1.60 1.88 -20.89
N ASN A 24 1.52 3.20 -20.67
CA ASN A 24 1.83 4.10 -21.77
C ASN A 24 3.32 3.93 -22.14
N ARG A 25 3.64 4.01 -23.44
CA ARG A 25 5.01 3.78 -23.94
C ARG A 25 6.02 4.72 -23.29
N THR A 26 5.56 5.92 -22.94
CA THR A 26 6.35 6.99 -22.29
C THR A 26 6.67 6.67 -20.83
N ASP A 27 5.75 6.11 -20.05
CA ASP A 27 5.96 5.82 -18.63
C ASP A 27 6.95 4.67 -18.45
N LYS A 28 6.87 3.64 -19.31
CA LYS A 28 7.89 2.57 -19.38
C LYS A 28 9.30 3.09 -19.68
N ILE A 29 9.41 4.14 -20.51
CA ILE A 29 10.70 4.75 -20.83
C ILE A 29 11.23 5.49 -19.61
N ILE A 30 10.37 6.24 -18.91
CA ILE A 30 10.73 6.99 -17.70
C ILE A 30 11.16 6.04 -16.58
N ASP A 31 10.45 4.94 -16.36
CA ASP A 31 10.86 3.90 -15.38
C ASP A 31 12.22 3.29 -15.72
N LYS A 32 12.48 3.03 -17.00
CA LYS A 32 13.77 2.51 -17.47
C LYS A 32 14.90 3.54 -17.32
N ILE A 33 14.59 4.84 -17.42
CA ILE A 33 15.55 5.92 -17.14
C ILE A 33 15.78 6.03 -15.64
N HIS A 34 14.72 5.98 -14.83
CA HIS A 34 14.80 6.03 -13.37
C HIS A 34 15.64 4.88 -12.81
N GLY A 35 15.42 3.64 -13.28
CA GLY A 35 16.21 2.49 -12.86
C GLY A 35 17.69 2.62 -13.25
N ARG A 36 17.98 3.16 -14.44
CA ARG A 36 19.37 3.43 -14.86
C ARG A 36 20.02 4.52 -14.03
N LEU A 37 19.33 5.63 -13.76
CA LEU A 37 19.81 6.72 -12.90
C LEU A 37 20.06 6.24 -11.46
N PHE A 38 19.16 5.41 -10.93
CA PHE A 38 19.32 4.81 -9.62
C PHE A 38 20.57 3.93 -9.55
N MET A 39 20.78 3.06 -10.54
CA MET A 39 21.99 2.23 -10.62
C MET A 39 23.26 3.09 -10.73
N THR A 40 23.25 4.15 -11.53
CA THR A 40 24.40 5.07 -11.59
C THR A 40 24.65 5.78 -10.27
N GLY A 41 23.60 6.18 -9.54
CA GLY A 41 23.71 6.77 -8.21
C GLY A 41 24.34 5.81 -7.20
N VAL A 42 23.93 4.54 -7.20
CA VAL A 42 24.51 3.50 -6.34
C VAL A 42 25.99 3.29 -6.65
N ILE A 43 26.38 3.26 -7.93
CA ILE A 43 27.78 3.14 -8.34
C ILE A 43 28.61 4.33 -7.83
N PHE A 44 28.12 5.57 -7.99
CA PHE A 44 28.82 6.74 -7.48
C PHE A 44 28.94 6.74 -5.95
N LEU A 45 27.92 6.26 -5.24
CA LEU A 45 27.94 6.15 -3.77
C LEU A 45 28.96 5.10 -3.31
N ALA A 46 29.01 3.94 -3.98
CA ALA A 46 30.01 2.91 -3.72
C ALA A 46 31.44 3.41 -4.03
N LEU A 47 31.62 4.15 -5.13
CA LEU A 47 32.89 4.78 -5.48
C LEU A 47 33.33 5.80 -4.42
N LEU A 48 32.40 6.64 -3.94
CA LEU A 48 32.67 7.62 -2.89
C LEU A 48 33.13 6.93 -1.60
N ALA A 49 32.43 5.86 -1.18
CA ALA A 49 32.80 5.09 0.00
C ALA A 49 34.18 4.44 -0.15
N CYS A 50 34.49 3.91 -1.33
CA CYS A 50 35.81 3.34 -1.65
C CYS A 50 36.92 4.40 -1.58
N LEU A 51 36.71 5.58 -2.17
CA LEU A 51 37.69 6.68 -2.15
C LEU A 51 37.94 7.19 -0.72
N ILE A 52 36.89 7.31 0.10
CA ILE A 52 37.03 7.69 1.52
C ILE A 52 37.81 6.62 2.30
N ALA A 53 37.56 5.33 2.04
CA ALA A 53 38.29 4.23 2.68
C ALA A 53 39.77 4.23 2.29
N LEU A 54 40.08 4.39 1.00
CA LEU A 54 41.46 4.48 0.49
C LEU A 54 42.19 5.71 1.06
N TYR A 55 41.53 6.85 1.14
CA TYR A 55 42.10 8.06 1.75
C TYR A 55 42.44 7.85 3.24
N ARG A 56 41.64 7.08 3.97
CA ARG A 56 41.84 6.83 5.41
C ARG A 56 42.84 5.72 5.72
N LEU A 57 42.91 4.68 4.89
CA LEU A 57 43.69 3.46 5.15
C LEU A 57 45.09 3.46 4.52
N THR A 58 45.34 4.31 3.52
CA THR A 58 46.61 4.31 2.77
C THR A 58 47.21 5.71 2.69
N ASP A 59 48.39 5.90 3.29
CA ASP A 59 49.11 7.19 3.26
C ASP A 59 49.50 7.63 1.84
N LEU A 60 49.64 6.69 0.88
CA LEU A 60 49.89 6.99 -0.54
C LEU A 60 48.81 7.83 -1.21
N PHE A 61 47.57 7.76 -0.72
CA PHE A 61 46.42 8.46 -1.29
C PHE A 61 46.00 9.70 -0.48
N ARG A 62 46.76 10.05 0.55
CA ARG A 62 46.49 11.18 1.45
C ARG A 62 47.07 12.49 0.91
N ASN A 63 46.58 12.90 -0.25
CA ASN A 63 46.99 14.12 -0.95
C ASN A 63 45.80 15.06 -1.18
N ASP A 64 46.05 16.37 -1.30
CA ASP A 64 45.03 17.38 -1.54
C ASP A 64 44.21 17.11 -2.82
N THR A 65 44.86 16.56 -3.86
CA THR A 65 44.19 16.14 -5.10
C THR A 65 43.09 15.11 -4.86
N MET A 66 43.30 14.16 -3.93
CA MET A 66 42.28 13.15 -3.60
C MET A 66 41.08 13.75 -2.87
N VAL A 67 41.30 14.79 -2.05
CA VAL A 67 40.22 15.54 -1.39
C VAL A 67 39.32 16.21 -2.45
N TYR A 68 39.91 16.86 -3.46
CA TYR A 68 39.13 17.44 -4.57
C TYR A 68 38.34 16.40 -5.36
N ILE A 69 38.90 15.21 -5.59
CA ILE A 69 38.20 14.10 -6.27
C ILE A 69 37.01 13.61 -5.44
N ILE A 70 37.18 13.44 -4.12
CA ILE A 70 36.10 13.04 -3.21
C ILE A 70 34.96 14.06 -3.24
N PHE A 71 35.28 15.36 -3.16
CA PHE A 71 34.27 16.41 -3.27
C PHE A 71 33.56 16.41 -4.63
N GLY A 72 34.29 16.20 -5.74
CA GLY A 72 33.72 16.09 -7.07
C GLY A 72 32.71 14.94 -7.20
N VAL A 73 33.06 13.74 -6.68
CA VAL A 73 32.16 12.58 -6.66
C VAL A 73 30.96 12.84 -5.74
N TYR A 74 31.15 13.49 -4.59
CA TYR A 74 30.08 13.87 -3.68
C TYR A 74 29.05 14.80 -4.35
N PHE A 75 29.50 15.82 -5.08
CA PHE A 75 28.62 16.69 -5.87
C PHE A 75 27.88 15.91 -6.97
N GLY A 76 28.55 14.96 -7.62
CA GLY A 76 27.93 14.08 -8.60
C GLY A 76 26.80 13.22 -8.02
N VAL A 77 27.00 12.65 -6.83
CA VAL A 77 25.96 11.89 -6.10
C VAL A 77 24.77 12.78 -5.75
N THR A 78 25.02 13.99 -5.24
CA THR A 78 23.93 14.91 -4.85
C THR A 78 23.11 15.38 -6.05
N ILE A 79 23.76 15.75 -7.17
CA ILE A 79 23.05 16.13 -8.41
C ILE A 79 22.24 14.96 -8.96
N THR A 80 22.80 13.75 -8.97
CA THR A 80 22.09 12.54 -9.44
C THR A 80 20.89 12.24 -8.54
N GLY A 81 21.04 12.38 -7.21
CA GLY A 81 19.94 12.22 -6.25
C GLY A 81 18.81 13.23 -6.48
N LEU A 82 19.14 14.50 -6.70
CA LEU A 82 18.16 15.54 -7.02
C LEU A 82 17.40 15.24 -8.32
N LEU A 83 18.10 14.77 -9.36
CA LEU A 83 17.46 14.36 -10.61
C LEU A 83 16.49 13.19 -10.41
N ILE A 84 16.89 12.17 -9.65
CA ILE A 84 16.01 11.02 -9.33
C ILE A 84 14.75 11.48 -8.60
N MET A 85 14.87 12.39 -7.63
CA MET A 85 13.71 12.90 -6.87
C MET A 85 12.73 13.71 -7.73
N MET A 86 13.18 14.31 -8.84
CA MET A 86 12.31 15.09 -9.73
C MET A 86 11.49 14.23 -10.70
N LEU A 87 11.87 12.98 -10.94
CA LEU A 87 11.16 12.11 -11.89
C LEU A 87 9.72 11.76 -11.44
N PRO A 88 9.47 11.32 -10.18
CA PRO A 88 8.12 10.98 -9.73
C PRO A 88 7.13 12.16 -9.77
N PRO A 89 7.50 13.41 -9.36
CA PRO A 89 6.64 14.58 -9.53
C PRO A 89 6.28 14.89 -10.98
N ILE A 90 7.21 14.74 -11.93
CA ILE A 90 6.95 14.99 -13.36
C ILE A 90 5.92 13.99 -13.90
N LEU A 91 6.05 12.71 -13.53
CA LEU A 91 5.05 11.68 -13.85
C LEU A 91 3.70 12.01 -13.22
N GLY A 92 3.69 12.44 -11.97
CA GLY A 92 2.48 12.85 -11.25
C GLY A 92 1.75 14.01 -11.93
N ILE A 93 2.48 15.04 -12.38
CA ILE A 93 1.90 16.20 -13.08
C ILE A 93 1.31 15.77 -14.44
N LYS A 94 2.03 14.95 -15.21
CA LYS A 94 1.52 14.43 -16.48
C LYS A 94 0.24 13.63 -16.28
N HIS A 95 0.21 12.78 -15.26
CA HIS A 95 -1.00 12.03 -14.90
C HIS A 95 -2.14 12.98 -14.49
N LEU A 96 -1.86 14.02 -13.71
CA LEU A 96 -2.86 15.01 -13.31
C LEU A 96 -3.45 15.75 -14.52
N ILE A 97 -2.65 16.05 -15.55
CA ILE A 97 -3.11 16.70 -16.79
C ILE A 97 -4.01 15.74 -17.58
N ASN A 98 -3.63 14.46 -17.67
CA ASN A 98 -4.37 13.43 -18.40
C ASN A 98 -5.46 12.73 -17.58
N TRP A 99 -5.66 13.14 -16.33
CA TRP A 99 -6.42 12.40 -15.32
C TRP A 99 -7.83 12.02 -15.80
N LYS A 100 -8.51 12.94 -16.48
CA LYS A 100 -9.88 12.74 -16.96
C LYS A 100 -9.98 11.58 -17.94
N LYS A 101 -9.02 11.46 -18.85
CA LYS A 101 -8.98 10.39 -19.83
C LYS A 101 -8.56 9.08 -19.17
N GLU A 102 -7.47 9.11 -18.41
CA GLU A 102 -6.90 7.90 -17.79
C GLU A 102 -7.85 7.30 -16.75
N THR A 103 -8.53 8.12 -15.95
CA THR A 103 -9.56 7.67 -14.99
C THR A 103 -10.78 7.08 -15.69
N SER A 104 -11.19 7.66 -16.83
CA SER A 104 -12.34 7.14 -17.58
C SER A 104 -12.00 5.81 -18.26
N ASP A 105 -10.82 5.70 -18.85
CA ASP A 105 -10.36 4.46 -19.49
C ASP A 105 -10.20 3.35 -18.43
N ASP A 106 -9.60 3.67 -17.27
CA ASP A 106 -9.48 2.73 -16.15
C ASP A 106 -10.83 2.32 -15.59
N PHE A 107 -11.79 3.24 -15.48
CA PHE A 107 -13.14 2.94 -15.00
C PHE A 107 -13.89 2.01 -15.96
N VAL A 108 -13.75 2.20 -17.28
CA VAL A 108 -14.31 1.27 -18.28
C VAL A 108 -13.69 -0.11 -18.14
N CYS A 109 -12.37 -0.19 -17.95
CA CYS A 109 -11.69 -1.46 -17.69
C CYS A 109 -12.17 -2.13 -16.40
N GLU A 110 -12.35 -1.36 -15.32
CA GLU A 110 -12.88 -1.83 -14.04
C GLU A 110 -14.30 -2.41 -14.20
N ILE A 111 -15.19 -1.67 -14.87
CA ILE A 111 -16.55 -2.16 -15.20
C ILE A 111 -16.47 -3.48 -15.96
N SER A 112 -15.66 -3.53 -17.03
CA SER A 112 -15.54 -4.74 -17.86
C SER A 112 -14.99 -5.95 -17.08
N HIS A 113 -14.06 -5.71 -16.15
CA HIS A 113 -13.47 -6.73 -15.29
C HIS A 113 -14.50 -7.26 -14.31
N ASP A 114 -15.26 -6.37 -13.68
CA ASP A 114 -16.30 -6.73 -12.71
C ASP A 114 -17.50 -7.42 -13.37
N GLU A 115 -17.90 -7.01 -14.57
CA GLU A 115 -18.92 -7.70 -15.37
C GLU A 115 -18.47 -9.12 -15.74
N GLN A 116 -17.23 -9.31 -16.20
CA GLN A 116 -16.68 -10.65 -16.51
C GLN A 116 -16.67 -11.55 -15.26
N ASN A 117 -16.33 -10.99 -14.10
CA ASN A 117 -16.37 -11.72 -12.84
C ASN A 117 -17.80 -12.07 -12.42
N ALA A 118 -18.76 -11.17 -12.63
CA ALA A 118 -20.17 -11.41 -12.37
C ALA A 118 -20.77 -12.47 -13.31
N MET A 119 -20.30 -12.55 -14.56
CA MET A 119 -20.73 -13.57 -15.54
C MET A 119 -20.47 -15.00 -15.06
N LEU A 120 -19.43 -15.24 -14.24
CA LEU A 120 -19.12 -16.55 -13.66
C LEU A 120 -20.22 -17.07 -12.71
N LEU A 121 -21.14 -16.20 -12.30
CA LEU A 121 -22.21 -16.50 -11.35
C LEU A 121 -23.59 -16.63 -12.00
N LEU A 122 -23.70 -16.43 -13.33
CA LEU A 122 -24.99 -16.43 -14.02
C LEU A 122 -25.70 -17.79 -14.03
N ASP A 123 -24.97 -18.89 -13.90
CA ASP A 123 -25.52 -20.25 -13.84
C ASP A 123 -26.25 -20.56 -12.51
N TYR A 124 -26.15 -19.70 -11.51
CA TYR A 124 -26.79 -19.88 -10.20
C TYR A 124 -28.12 -19.15 -10.14
N SER A 125 -29.07 -19.71 -9.40
CA SER A 125 -30.37 -19.08 -9.22
C SER A 125 -30.29 -17.81 -8.36
N GLU A 126 -31.19 -16.84 -8.58
CA GLU A 126 -31.29 -15.62 -7.77
C GLU A 126 -31.37 -15.94 -6.26
N LYS A 127 -32.10 -17.00 -5.88
CA LYS A 127 -32.20 -17.46 -4.48
C LYS A 127 -30.85 -17.87 -3.90
N GLU A 128 -30.00 -18.52 -4.68
CA GLU A 128 -28.66 -18.92 -4.25
C GLU A 128 -27.71 -17.72 -4.13
N LEU A 129 -27.80 -16.76 -5.06
CA LEU A 129 -27.02 -15.52 -5.03
C LEU A 129 -27.41 -14.64 -3.84
N LEU A 130 -28.70 -14.47 -3.56
CA LEU A 130 -29.19 -13.75 -2.37
C LEU A 130 -28.72 -14.40 -1.06
N TYR A 131 -28.67 -15.73 -1.01
CA TYR A 131 -28.15 -16.43 0.15
C TYR A 131 -26.63 -16.27 0.30
N ALA A 132 -25.88 -16.19 -0.80
CA ALA A 132 -24.45 -15.84 -0.76
C ALA A 132 -24.24 -14.41 -0.24
N ILE A 133 -25.04 -13.44 -0.69
CA ILE A 133 -25.04 -12.05 -0.17
C ILE A 133 -25.27 -12.03 1.34
N HIS A 134 -26.24 -12.80 1.84
CA HIS A 134 -26.50 -12.90 3.27
C HIS A 134 -25.27 -13.34 4.08
N TRP A 135 -24.53 -14.35 3.60
CA TRP A 135 -23.32 -14.83 4.27
C TRP A 135 -22.16 -13.83 4.19
N LEU A 136 -21.97 -13.16 3.05
CA LEU A 136 -20.97 -12.10 2.89
C LEU A 136 -21.27 -10.92 3.82
N GLN A 137 -22.52 -10.46 3.86
CA GLN A 137 -22.97 -9.40 4.76
C GLN A 137 -22.76 -9.79 6.24
N THR A 138 -23.08 -11.03 6.60
CA THR A 138 -22.85 -11.55 7.95
C THR A 138 -21.36 -11.56 8.30
N LYS A 139 -20.48 -11.94 7.37
CA LYS A 139 -19.03 -11.90 7.55
C LYS A 139 -18.52 -10.48 7.75
N ILE A 140 -18.96 -9.53 6.92
CA ILE A 140 -18.61 -8.10 7.02
C ILE A 140 -19.04 -7.56 8.39
N ASN A 141 -20.28 -7.81 8.80
CA ASN A 141 -20.81 -7.37 10.09
C ASN A 141 -20.00 -7.95 11.26
N ARG A 142 -19.63 -9.24 11.22
CA ARG A 142 -18.78 -9.87 12.25
C ARG A 142 -17.41 -9.22 12.34
N ILE A 143 -16.81 -8.82 11.22
CA ILE A 143 -15.51 -8.12 11.23
C ILE A 143 -15.67 -6.72 11.82
N ASN A 144 -16.68 -5.98 11.37
CA ASN A 144 -16.96 -4.63 11.87
C ASN A 144 -17.24 -4.62 13.37
N LEU A 145 -18.02 -5.58 13.87
CA LEU A 145 -18.31 -5.73 15.31
C LEU A 145 -17.05 -6.00 16.13
N ARG A 146 -16.11 -6.82 15.62
CA ARG A 146 -14.82 -7.03 16.29
C ARG A 146 -14.02 -5.74 16.37
N VAL A 147 -13.93 -4.99 15.28
CA VAL A 147 -13.22 -3.69 15.27
C VAL A 147 -13.89 -2.68 16.20
N SER A 148 -15.21 -2.55 16.14
CA SER A 148 -15.95 -1.60 16.98
C SER A 148 -15.97 -2.02 18.45
N SER A 149 -15.87 -3.31 18.78
CA SER A 149 -15.74 -3.76 20.17
C SER A 149 -14.44 -3.31 20.82
N PHE A 150 -13.36 -3.11 20.04
CA PHE A 150 -12.07 -2.65 20.57
C PHE A 150 -11.89 -1.13 20.49
N PHE A 151 -12.38 -0.49 19.43
CA PHE A 151 -12.16 0.95 19.19
C PHE A 151 -13.41 1.81 19.41
N GLY A 152 -14.60 1.22 19.51
CA GLY A 152 -15.86 1.96 19.48
C GLY A 152 -16.21 2.40 18.06
N GLU A 153 -16.23 3.72 17.82
CA GLU A 153 -16.60 4.29 16.54
C GLU A 153 -15.52 4.13 15.45
N LYS A 154 -15.94 4.18 14.18
CA LYS A 154 -15.08 3.92 13.01
C LYS A 154 -13.86 4.87 12.91
N THR A 155 -13.92 6.04 13.52
CA THR A 155 -12.85 7.06 13.53
C THR A 155 -11.83 6.85 14.64
N ALA A 156 -12.18 6.10 15.69
CA ALA A 156 -11.32 5.93 16.86
C ALA A 156 -10.02 5.18 16.55
N VAL A 157 -10.02 4.29 15.55
CA VAL A 157 -8.80 3.62 15.06
C VAL A 157 -7.74 4.65 14.61
N LEU A 158 -8.18 5.65 13.84
CA LEU A 158 -7.31 6.71 13.33
C LEU A 158 -6.89 7.67 14.44
N SER A 159 -7.81 8.02 15.35
CA SER A 159 -7.49 8.85 16.52
C SER A 159 -6.46 8.19 17.43
N VAL A 160 -6.59 6.89 17.71
CA VAL A 160 -5.61 6.14 18.51
C VAL A 160 -4.26 6.08 17.79
N LEU A 161 -4.21 5.90 16.46
CA LEU A 161 -2.96 5.97 15.71
C LEU A 161 -2.30 7.35 15.81
N ALA A 162 -3.07 8.41 15.59
CA ALA A 162 -2.58 9.78 15.65
C ALA A 162 -2.07 10.14 17.07
N LEU A 163 -2.82 9.75 18.11
CA LEU A 163 -2.43 9.94 19.49
C LEU A 163 -1.18 9.12 19.84
N THR A 164 -1.09 7.89 19.37
CA THR A 164 0.09 7.04 19.61
C THR A 164 1.32 7.62 18.93
N TYR A 165 1.21 8.06 17.67
CA TYR A 165 2.29 8.75 16.96
C TYR A 165 2.72 10.03 17.69
N SER A 166 1.77 10.88 18.07
CA SER A 166 2.04 12.13 18.79
C SER A 166 2.66 11.88 20.17
N ALA A 167 2.19 10.84 20.89
CA ALA A 167 2.75 10.44 22.18
C ALA A 167 4.19 9.91 22.05
N VAL A 168 4.50 9.13 21.00
CA VAL A 168 5.87 8.68 20.71
C VAL A 168 6.78 9.88 20.42
N GLN A 169 6.31 10.82 19.61
CA GLN A 169 7.08 12.03 19.28
C GLN A 169 7.33 12.93 20.50
N SER A 170 6.31 13.13 21.35
CA SER A 170 6.37 14.06 22.48
C SER A 170 7.03 13.49 23.74
N SER A 171 6.82 12.20 24.03
CA SER A 171 7.28 11.59 25.29
C SER A 171 8.67 10.96 25.17
N ILE A 172 8.96 10.33 24.03
CA ILE A 172 10.22 9.60 23.82
C ILE A 172 11.13 10.40 22.88
N GLY A 173 10.59 10.85 21.75
CA GLY A 173 11.37 11.40 20.64
C GLY A 173 11.98 10.27 19.80
N PHE A 174 11.88 10.37 18.47
CA PHE A 174 12.30 9.30 17.56
C PHE A 174 13.81 8.96 17.69
N ASP A 175 14.64 9.94 18.03
CA ASP A 175 16.09 9.75 18.23
C ASP A 175 16.40 8.87 19.45
N LYS A 176 15.67 9.08 20.57
CA LYS A 176 15.81 8.25 21.78
C LYS A 176 15.14 6.89 21.64
N LEU A 177 14.06 6.79 20.85
CA LEU A 177 13.42 5.52 20.51
C LEU A 177 14.42 4.62 19.78
N SER A 178 15.12 5.17 18.77
CA SER A 178 16.18 4.47 18.04
C SER A 178 17.30 4.02 18.97
N GLN A 179 17.79 4.92 19.82
CA GLN A 179 18.82 4.59 20.83
C GLN A 179 18.36 3.50 21.80
N THR A 180 17.11 3.50 22.24
CA THR A 180 16.54 2.47 23.15
C THR A 180 16.32 1.12 22.46
N PHE A 181 16.23 1.09 21.13
CA PHE A 181 16.23 -0.16 20.35
C PHE A 181 17.63 -0.70 20.11
N THR A 182 18.65 0.17 20.07
CA THR A 182 20.05 -0.21 19.83
C THR A 182 20.89 -0.39 21.10
N GLU A 183 20.53 0.28 22.19
CA GLU A 183 21.13 0.17 23.52
C GLU A 183 20.10 -0.41 24.49
N ASP A 184 20.56 -1.30 25.37
CA ASP A 184 19.79 -2.21 26.23
C ASP A 184 18.40 -1.68 26.65
N LEU A 185 17.34 -2.36 26.19
CA LEU A 185 15.91 -2.08 26.43
C LEU A 185 15.53 -1.88 27.91
N PHE A 186 16.39 -2.31 28.84
CA PHE A 186 16.18 -2.29 30.28
C PHE A 186 16.95 -1.19 31.03
N THR A 187 17.79 -0.40 30.36
CA THR A 187 18.54 0.70 31.00
C THR A 187 17.77 2.02 31.04
N SER A 188 16.75 2.17 30.18
CA SER A 188 15.81 3.29 30.26
C SER A 188 14.88 3.08 31.46
N GLY A 189 14.76 4.08 32.33
CA GLY A 189 14.01 3.96 33.59
C GLY A 189 12.65 3.30 33.43
N ILE A 190 12.27 2.46 34.40
CA ILE A 190 11.10 1.56 34.38
C ILE A 190 9.82 2.23 33.82
N SER A 191 9.57 3.50 34.18
CA SER A 191 8.44 4.30 33.69
C SER A 191 8.40 4.45 32.16
N ASN A 192 9.53 4.77 31.52
CA ASN A 192 9.61 4.96 30.07
C ASN A 192 9.41 3.65 29.32
N THR A 193 9.92 2.54 29.88
CA THR A 193 9.74 1.20 29.33
C THR A 193 8.25 0.81 29.34
N PHE A 194 7.52 1.04 30.42
CA PHE A 194 6.07 0.77 30.48
C PHE A 194 5.26 1.61 29.50
N ILE A 195 5.55 2.91 29.38
CA ILE A 195 4.88 3.79 28.42
C ILE A 195 5.16 3.33 26.99
N MET A 196 6.40 2.95 26.68
CA MET A 196 6.80 2.43 25.37
C MET A 196 6.07 1.14 25.01
N PHE A 197 5.96 0.18 25.94
CA PHE A 197 5.17 -1.05 25.73
C PHE A 197 3.68 -0.75 25.53
N GLY A 198 3.11 0.18 26.32
CA GLY A 198 1.71 0.60 26.16
C GLY A 198 1.43 1.23 24.79
N LEU A 199 2.33 2.10 24.32
CA LEU A 199 2.23 2.72 22.99
C LEU A 199 2.43 1.71 21.86
N ALA A 200 3.41 0.80 21.97
CA ALA A 200 3.63 -0.25 20.98
C ALA A 200 2.41 -1.20 20.88
N PHE A 201 1.80 -1.53 22.02
CA PHE A 201 0.59 -2.34 22.08
C PHE A 201 -0.59 -1.64 21.41
N LEU A 202 -0.83 -0.35 21.72
CA LEU A 202 -1.88 0.45 21.08
C LEU A 202 -1.69 0.58 19.57
N LEU A 203 -0.45 0.81 19.12
CA LEU A 203 -0.09 0.85 17.70
C LEU A 203 -0.38 -0.49 17.01
N GLY A 204 0.02 -1.60 17.63
CA GLY A 204 -0.21 -2.95 17.13
C GLY A 204 -1.69 -3.28 16.96
N ILE A 205 -2.52 -2.99 17.96
CA ILE A 205 -3.97 -3.20 17.87
C ILE A 205 -4.58 -2.33 16.76
N SER A 206 -4.15 -1.06 16.64
CA SER A 206 -4.73 -0.16 15.63
C SER A 206 -4.37 -0.55 14.20
N LEU A 207 -3.12 -0.96 13.97
CA LEU A 207 -2.71 -1.56 12.69
C LEU A 207 -3.49 -2.85 12.40
N GLY A 208 -3.69 -3.70 13.41
CA GLY A 208 -4.51 -4.91 13.30
C GLY A 208 -5.95 -4.61 12.87
N ALA A 209 -6.56 -3.55 13.43
CA ALA A 209 -7.89 -3.11 13.05
C ALA A 209 -7.97 -2.61 11.60
N LEU A 210 -6.96 -1.88 11.12
CA LEU A 210 -6.88 -1.47 9.71
C LEU A 210 -6.78 -2.68 8.76
N MET A 211 -6.00 -3.70 9.14
CA MET A 211 -5.91 -4.95 8.37
C MET A 211 -7.24 -5.69 8.31
N LEU A 212 -7.97 -5.77 9.44
CA LEU A 212 -9.32 -6.34 9.47
C LEU A 212 -10.30 -5.55 8.60
N LYS A 213 -10.21 -4.21 8.60
CA LYS A 213 -11.03 -3.34 7.72
C LYS A 213 -10.74 -3.62 6.24
N LYS A 214 -9.49 -3.85 5.86
CA LYS A 214 -9.13 -4.27 4.50
C LYS A 214 -9.79 -5.59 4.12
N VAL A 215 -9.82 -6.56 5.03
CA VAL A 215 -10.54 -7.83 4.80
C VAL A 215 -12.04 -7.60 4.64
N ALA A 216 -12.67 -6.74 5.46
CA ALA A 216 -14.08 -6.40 5.33
C ALA A 216 -14.39 -5.74 3.97
N ASN A 217 -13.54 -4.82 3.51
CA ASN A 217 -13.69 -4.18 2.20
C ASN A 217 -13.59 -5.20 1.06
N HIS A 218 -12.69 -6.18 1.15
CA HIS A 218 -12.62 -7.23 0.14
C HIS A 218 -13.89 -8.10 0.11
N GLN A 219 -14.47 -8.41 1.28
CA GLN A 219 -15.76 -9.12 1.33
C GLN A 219 -16.91 -8.26 0.79
N LEU A 220 -16.86 -6.94 0.97
CA LEU A 220 -17.83 -6.00 0.38
C LEU A 220 -17.74 -6.00 -1.15
N TYR A 221 -16.53 -5.96 -1.69
CA TYR A 221 -16.32 -6.10 -3.14
C TYR A 221 -16.91 -7.41 -3.68
N LEU A 222 -16.64 -8.55 -3.02
CA LEU A 222 -17.24 -9.82 -3.44
C LEU A 222 -18.78 -9.80 -3.39
N LYS A 223 -19.37 -9.07 -2.44
CA LYS A 223 -20.81 -8.88 -2.36
C LYS A 223 -21.33 -8.06 -3.54
N GLU A 224 -20.66 -6.97 -3.89
CA GLU A 224 -21.00 -6.12 -5.03
C GLU A 224 -20.97 -6.90 -6.35
N ILE A 225 -20.01 -7.82 -6.54
CA ILE A 225 -19.96 -8.72 -7.71
C ILE A 225 -21.19 -9.65 -7.78
N VAL A 226 -21.64 -10.19 -6.64
CA VAL A 226 -22.85 -11.02 -6.60
C VAL A 226 -24.11 -10.19 -6.90
N GLU A 227 -24.19 -8.97 -6.38
CA GLU A 227 -25.28 -8.05 -6.67
C GLU A 227 -25.31 -7.65 -8.16
N LEU A 228 -24.14 -7.46 -8.77
CA LEU A 228 -23.99 -7.23 -10.21
C LEU A 228 -24.49 -8.43 -11.03
N ALA A 229 -24.16 -9.66 -10.63
CA ALA A 229 -24.66 -10.86 -11.30
C ALA A 229 -26.19 -10.95 -11.28
N ILE A 230 -26.82 -10.65 -10.14
CA ILE A 230 -28.30 -10.60 -10.03
C ILE A 230 -28.87 -9.53 -10.97
N LYS A 231 -28.23 -8.36 -11.05
CA LYS A 231 -28.66 -7.28 -11.94
C LYS A 231 -28.62 -7.72 -13.41
N ILE A 232 -27.51 -8.33 -13.85
CA ILE A 232 -27.36 -8.85 -15.21
C ILE A 232 -28.44 -9.91 -15.53
N GLN A 233 -28.76 -10.81 -14.58
CA GLN A 233 -29.84 -11.80 -14.76
C GLN A 233 -31.20 -11.16 -14.99
N LYS A 234 -31.50 -10.07 -14.27
CA LYS A 234 -32.78 -9.35 -14.39
C LYS A 234 -32.89 -8.63 -15.73
N ASP A 235 -31.83 -7.92 -16.11
CA ASP A 235 -31.76 -7.19 -17.39
C ASP A 235 -31.89 -8.17 -18.58
N ALA A 236 -31.30 -9.36 -18.48
CA ALA A 236 -31.44 -10.42 -19.49
C ALA A 236 -32.84 -11.04 -19.55
N GLY A 237 -33.54 -11.13 -18.40
CA GLY A 237 -34.91 -11.64 -18.32
C GLY A 237 -35.94 -10.68 -18.94
N GLU A 238 -35.78 -9.36 -18.73
CA GLU A 238 -36.67 -8.34 -19.28
C GLU A 238 -36.55 -8.20 -20.81
N GLY A 239 -35.37 -8.46 -21.38
CA GLY A 239 -35.12 -8.42 -22.83
C GLY A 239 -35.72 -9.58 -23.64
N THR A 240 -36.30 -10.60 -23.00
CA THR A 240 -36.97 -11.74 -23.66
C THR A 240 -38.50 -11.64 -23.66
N ALA A 241 -39.05 -10.58 -23.07
CA ALA A 241 -40.50 -10.33 -22.92
C ALA A 241 -41.08 -9.32 -23.94
N THR A 242 -40.34 -9.02 -25.01
CA THR A 242 -40.79 -8.23 -26.17
C THR A 242 -40.69 -9.05 -27.45
#